data_AF-A0A661CTV2-F1
#
_entry.id   AF-A0A661CTV2-F1
#
_cell.length_a   1.000
_cell.length_b   1.000
_cell.length_c   1.000
_cell.angle_alpha   90.00
_cell.angle_beta   90.00
_cell.angle_gamma   90.00
#
_symmetry.space_group_name_H-M   'P 1'
#
loop_
_entity.id
_entity.type
_entity.pdbx_description
1 polymer ?
#
loop_
_entity_poly.entity_id
_entity_poly.type
_entity_poly.pdbx_seq_one_letter_code
_entity_poly.pdbx_strand_id
1 'polypeptide(L)'
;MLTDNLQKAAKPRDQVVTLGAISNYGGEDLLDAVTPYFTVPDEKVRAAAYGSLRHMEDSRAVEMLTTHYESEESPKVRAAAAKTRSQMIPSAAGVA
;
A
#
# COMPACT_ATOMS: atom_id res chain seq x y z
N MET A 1 5.79 -11.94 12.80
CA MET A 1 4.66 -11.06 12.40
C MET A 1 4.68 -10.84 10.89
N LEU A 2 3.59 -10.33 10.28
CA LEU A 2 3.56 -10.05 8.82
C LEU A 2 4.66 -9.06 8.39
N THR A 3 5.00 -8.12 9.27
CA THR A 3 6.12 -7.18 9.13
C THR A 3 7.48 -7.87 9.01
N ASP A 4 7.76 -8.86 9.87
CA ASP A 4 9.02 -9.62 9.83
C ASP A 4 9.18 -10.39 8.50
N ASN A 5 8.07 -10.91 7.97
CA ASN A 5 8.07 -11.60 6.68
C ASN A 5 8.35 -10.63 5.54
N LEU A 6 7.82 -9.40 5.63
CA LEU A 6 8.01 -8.37 4.62
C LEU A 6 9.48 -7.91 4.56
N GLN A 7 10.12 -7.71 5.72
CA GLN A 7 11.55 -7.39 5.81
C GLN A 7 12.45 -8.53 5.33
N LYS A 8 12.09 -9.79 5.62
CA LYS A 8 12.87 -10.98 5.22
C LYS A 8 12.62 -11.41 3.77
N ALA A 9 11.57 -10.90 3.12
CA ALA A 9 11.24 -11.22 1.74
C ALA A 9 12.27 -10.60 0.79
N ALA A 10 13.29 -11.40 0.45
CA ALA A 10 14.37 -11.00 -0.44
C ALA A 10 13.96 -10.92 -1.92
N LYS A 11 12.88 -11.61 -2.31
CA LYS A 11 12.41 -11.70 -3.70
C LYS A 11 11.14 -10.87 -3.91
N PRO A 12 11.00 -10.17 -5.04
CA PRO A 12 9.80 -9.39 -5.36
C PRO A 12 8.50 -10.18 -5.24
N ARG A 13 8.52 -11.46 -5.63
CA ARG A 13 7.36 -12.34 -5.52
C ARG A 13 6.89 -12.51 -4.06
N ASP A 14 7.81 -12.69 -3.13
CA ASP A 14 7.49 -12.94 -1.72
C ASP A 14 7.01 -11.65 -1.04
N GLN A 15 7.54 -10.50 -1.48
CA GLN A 15 7.08 -9.17 -1.08
C GLN A 15 5.64 -8.94 -1.52
N VAL A 16 5.30 -9.21 -2.78
CA VAL A 16 3.92 -9.10 -3.31
C VAL A 16 2.94 -9.96 -2.53
N VAL A 17 3.31 -11.21 -2.22
CA VAL A 17 2.45 -12.11 -1.42
C VAL A 17 2.22 -11.54 -0.02
N THR A 18 3.28 -11.04 0.62
CA THR A 18 3.17 -10.50 1.98
C THR A 18 2.36 -9.21 2.01
N LEU A 19 2.56 -8.29 1.06
CA LEU A 19 1.76 -7.08 0.89
C LEU A 19 0.28 -7.39 0.62
N GLY A 20 0.00 -8.45 -0.14
CA GLY A 20 -1.36 -8.95 -0.34
C GLY A 20 -2.01 -9.46 0.95
N ALA A 21 -1.25 -10.15 1.81
CA ALA A 21 -1.74 -10.58 3.11
C ALA A 21 -2.01 -9.39 4.04
N ILE A 22 -1.14 -8.36 4.02
CA ILE A 22 -1.33 -7.11 4.77
C ILE A 22 -2.62 -6.39 4.34
N SER A 23 -2.87 -6.32 3.03
CA SER A 23 -4.12 -5.77 2.47
C SER A 23 -5.35 -6.41 3.12
N ASN A 24 -5.38 -7.74 3.25
CA ASN A 24 -6.53 -8.45 3.82
C ASN A 24 -6.66 -8.28 5.35
N TYR A 25 -5.55 -7.96 6.04
CA TYR A 25 -5.56 -7.73 7.48
C TYR A 25 -6.09 -6.34 7.86
N GLY A 26 -5.68 -5.29 7.14
CA GLY A 26 -6.17 -3.92 7.34
C GLY A 26 -5.64 -3.18 8.56
N GLY A 27 -4.75 -3.78 9.36
CA GLY A 27 -4.18 -3.13 10.54
C GLY A 27 -3.32 -1.90 10.22
N GLU A 28 -3.64 -0.79 10.88
CA GLU A 28 -2.99 0.52 10.72
C GLU A 28 -1.55 0.54 11.28
N ASP A 29 -1.25 -0.37 12.22
CA ASP A 29 0.07 -0.60 12.80
C ASP A 29 1.13 -1.05 11.77
N LEU A 30 0.67 -1.43 10.57
CA LEU A 30 1.52 -1.89 9.48
C LEU A 30 1.95 -0.78 8.52
N LEU A 31 1.41 0.44 8.63
CA LEU A 31 1.69 1.55 7.71
C LEU A 31 3.19 1.82 7.54
N ASP A 32 3.91 1.94 8.65
CA ASP A 32 5.36 2.19 8.64
C ASP A 32 6.14 1.04 7.97
N ALA A 33 5.63 -0.19 8.10
CA ALA A 33 6.26 -1.36 7.50
C ALA A 33 6.05 -1.43 5.97
N VAL A 34 4.95 -0.87 5.44
CA VAL A 34 4.68 -0.84 3.99
C VAL A 34 5.28 0.37 3.28
N THR A 35 5.59 1.47 3.97
CA THR A 35 6.16 2.70 3.38
C THR A 35 7.38 2.46 2.47
N PRO A 36 8.37 1.62 2.81
CA PRO A 36 9.54 1.43 1.95
C PRO A 36 9.21 0.82 0.57
N TYR A 37 8.06 0.16 0.43
CA TYR A 37 7.70 -0.62 -0.75
C TYR A 37 7.04 0.23 -1.85
N PHE A 38 6.79 1.52 -1.61
CA PHE A 38 6.30 2.46 -2.62
C PHE A 38 7.40 2.98 -3.55
N THR A 39 8.68 2.75 -3.25
CA THR A 39 9.81 3.31 -4.03
C THR A 39 10.80 2.25 -4.51
N VAL A 40 10.48 0.96 -4.36
CA VAL A 40 11.35 -0.12 -4.82
C VAL A 40 11.34 -0.23 -6.36
N PRO A 41 12.40 -0.78 -6.99
CA PRO A 41 12.51 -0.86 -8.45
C PRO A 41 11.38 -1.67 -9.12
N ASP A 42 10.89 -2.71 -8.47
CA ASP A 42 9.89 -3.63 -9.05
C ASP A 42 8.47 -3.03 -9.02
N GLU A 43 7.87 -2.84 -10.20
CA GLU A 43 6.53 -2.25 -10.35
C GLU A 43 5.41 -3.09 -9.69
N LYS A 44 5.56 -4.41 -9.62
CA LYS A 44 4.54 -5.28 -9.01
C LYS A 44 4.55 -5.12 -7.50
N VAL A 45 5.73 -4.95 -6.91
CA VAL A 45 5.86 -4.71 -5.47
C VAL A 45 5.25 -3.35 -5.12
N ARG A 46 5.54 -2.29 -5.90
CA ARG A 46 4.91 -0.98 -5.69
C ARG A 46 3.38 -1.03 -5.83
N ALA A 47 2.87 -1.70 -6.86
CA ALA A 47 1.42 -1.89 -7.03
C ALA A 47 0.79 -2.65 -5.84
N ALA A 48 1.48 -3.67 -5.32
CA ALA A 48 1.01 -4.40 -4.14
C ALA A 48 1.07 -3.53 -2.87
N ALA A 49 2.03 -2.62 -2.75
CA ALA A 49 2.09 -1.65 -1.65
C ALA A 49 0.86 -0.75 -1.65
N TYR A 50 0.45 -0.20 -2.80
CA TYR A 50 -0.83 0.50 -2.91
C TYR A 50 -2.02 -0.40 -2.55
N GLY A 51 -2.03 -1.65 -3.00
CA GLY A 51 -3.10 -2.60 -2.65
C GLY A 51 -3.22 -2.84 -1.14
N SER A 52 -2.11 -2.77 -0.41
CA SER A 52 -2.08 -3.00 1.04
C SER A 52 -2.85 -1.97 1.85
N LEU A 53 -3.01 -0.76 1.33
CA LEU A 53 -3.71 0.34 2.01
C LEU A 53 -5.24 0.22 1.99
N ARG A 54 -5.81 -0.69 1.19
CA ARG A 54 -7.26 -0.70 0.85
C ARG A 54 -8.19 -0.70 2.07
N HIS A 55 -7.86 -1.45 3.11
CA HIS A 55 -8.71 -1.59 4.30
C HIS A 55 -8.10 -0.96 5.55
N MET A 56 -7.09 -0.11 5.39
CA MET A 56 -6.57 0.68 6.51
C MET A 56 -7.48 1.90 6.67
N GLU A 57 -8.20 2.00 7.79
CA GLU A 57 -9.18 3.07 8.06
C GLU A 57 -8.53 4.39 8.53
N ASP A 58 -7.20 4.39 8.62
CA ASP A 58 -6.37 5.54 9.02
C ASP A 58 -6.30 6.62 7.94
N SER A 59 -6.48 7.89 8.33
CA SER A 59 -6.22 9.05 7.46
C SER A 59 -4.80 9.07 6.88
N ARG A 60 -3.82 8.53 7.60
CA ARG A 60 -2.42 8.38 7.15
C ARG A 60 -2.31 7.45 5.94
N ALA A 61 -3.19 6.46 5.80
CA ALA A 61 -3.21 5.59 4.62
C ALA A 61 -3.60 6.38 3.35
N VAL A 62 -4.55 7.32 3.49
CA VAL A 62 -4.97 8.23 2.41
C VAL A 62 -3.84 9.19 2.04
N GLU A 63 -3.19 9.78 3.05
CA GLU A 63 -2.06 10.68 2.85
C GLU A 63 -0.91 9.95 2.14
N MET A 64 -0.51 8.78 2.64
CA MET A 64 0.54 7.95 2.07
C MET A 64 0.24 7.58 0.60
N LEU A 65 -1.00 7.18 0.30
CA LEU A 65 -1.41 6.90 -1.09
C LEU A 65 -1.23 8.14 -1.97
N THR A 66 -1.65 9.31 -1.50
CA THR A 66 -1.61 10.56 -2.28
C THR A 66 -0.17 10.99 -2.53
N THR A 67 0.65 11.05 -1.48
CA THR A 67 2.06 11.46 -1.57
C THR A 67 2.86 10.58 -2.53
N HIS A 68 2.73 9.26 -2.43
CA HIS A 68 3.49 8.38 -3.32
C HIS A 68 2.96 8.40 -4.75
N TYR A 69 1.65 8.61 -4.95
CA TYR A 69 1.04 8.66 -6.28
C TYR A 69 1.56 9.83 -7.12
N GLU A 70 1.84 10.98 -6.50
CA GLU A 70 2.40 12.15 -7.18
C GLU A 70 3.76 11.89 -7.82
N SER A 71 4.55 10.99 -7.21
CA SER A 71 5.89 10.61 -7.69
C SER A 71 5.93 9.33 -8.54
N GLU A 72 4.80 8.62 -8.70
CA GLU A 72 4.78 7.35 -9.43
C GLU A 72 4.68 7.57 -10.93
N GLU A 73 5.69 7.12 -11.67
CA GLU A 73 5.74 7.28 -13.13
C GLU A 73 5.11 6.12 -13.90
N SER A 74 5.07 4.90 -13.34
CA SER A 74 4.54 3.73 -14.06
C SER A 74 3.03 3.84 -14.23
N PRO A 75 2.50 3.88 -15.48
CA PRO A 75 1.06 3.93 -15.71
C PRO A 75 0.31 2.74 -15.09
N LYS A 76 0.96 1.57 -15.02
CA LYS A 76 0.38 0.37 -14.42
C LYS A 76 0.22 0.53 -12.91
N VAL A 77 1.23 1.08 -12.24
CA VAL A 77 1.19 1.29 -10.79
C VAL A 77 0.20 2.40 -10.45
N ARG A 78 0.15 3.47 -11.25
CA ARG A 78 -0.86 4.52 -11.10
C ARG A 78 -2.29 3.99 -11.23
N ALA A 79 -2.54 3.08 -12.18
CA ALA A 79 -3.85 2.44 -12.30
C ALA A 79 -4.22 1.60 -11.06
N ALA A 80 -3.24 0.88 -10.48
CA ALA A 80 -3.45 0.16 -9.22
C ALA A 80 -3.74 1.11 -8.05
N ALA A 81 -2.99 2.20 -7.93
CA ALA A 81 -3.20 3.22 -6.90
C ALA A 81 -4.60 3.86 -7.00
N ALA A 82 -5.01 4.24 -8.21
CA ALA A 82 -6.34 4.80 -8.46
C ALA A 82 -7.47 3.80 -8.12
N LYS A 83 -7.27 2.52 -8.44
CA LYS A 83 -8.19 1.45 -8.06
C LYS A 83 -8.26 1.28 -6.53
N THR A 84 -7.12 1.26 -5.83
CA THR A 84 -7.13 1.22 -4.36
C THR A 84 -7.91 2.40 -3.81
N ARG A 85 -7.62 3.61 -4.30
CA ARG A 85 -8.27 4.84 -3.84
C ARG A 85 -9.79 4.80 -3.95
N SER A 86 -10.34 4.24 -5.03
CA SER A 86 -11.80 4.11 -5.18
C SER A 86 -12.42 3.02 -4.31
N GLN A 87 -11.61 2.11 -3.77
CA GLN A 87 -12.03 1.01 -2.90
C GLN A 87 -11.82 1.30 -1.42
N MET A 88 -11.01 2.30 -1.07
CA MET A 88 -10.86 2.75 0.31
C MET A 88 -12.20 3.32 0.79
N ILE A 89 -12.61 2.91 1.99
CA ILE A 89 -13.75 3.52 2.65
C ILE A 89 -13.35 4.96 2.97
N PRO A 90 -14.15 5.97 2.59
CA PRO A 90 -13.87 7.34 3.01
C PRO A 90 -13.80 7.37 4.53
N SER A 91 -12.67 7.77 5.10
CA SER A 91 -12.62 7.99 6.54
C SER A 91 -13.67 9.05 6.88
N ALA A 92 -14.37 8.88 7.99
CA ALA A 92 -15.43 9.77 8.43
C ALA A 92 -14.96 11.24 8.66
N ALA A 93 -13.67 11.53 8.49
CA ALA A 93 -13.07 12.86 8.61
C ALA A 93 -13.33 13.80 7.40
N GLY A 94 -14.00 13.33 6.33
CA GLY A 94 -14.30 14.12 5.13
C GLY A 94 -15.64 14.88 5.15
N VAL A 95 -16.37 14.89 6.27
CA VAL A 95 -17.61 15.65 6.46
C VAL A 95 -17.49 16.54 7.69
N ALA A 96 -16.83 17.69 7.53
CA ALA A 96 -16.94 18.82 8.44
C ALA A 96 -17.03 20.10 7.62
#